data_AF-R0BUZ6-F1
#
_entry.id   AF-R0BUZ6-F1
#
_cell.length_a   1.000
_cell.length_b   1.000
_cell.length_c   1.000
_cell.angle_alpha   90.00
_cell.angle_beta   90.00
_cell.angle_gamma   90.00
#
_symmetry.space_group_name_H-M   'P 1'
#
loop_
_entity.id
_entity.type
_entity.pdbx_description
1 polymer ?
#
loop_
_entity_poly.entity_id
_entity_poly.type
_entity_poly.pdbx_seq_one_letter_code
_entity_poly.pdbx_strand_id
1 'polypeptide(L)'
;MQETSFNKAFIPLKNKLKAEGADYAVNEFVCPKMKRERDCVTRKSRRVCHCENPCTSSGCGRMIYLCPEKNLRAYPGTARGTEEWDSTYKIRVNVEKSIHYFKDSFCIAGRKTQNEKTLHADLLPAGIT
;
A
#
# COMPACT_ATOMS: atom_id res chain seq x y z
N MET A 1 12.02 -29.37 11.04
CA MET A 1 11.71 -27.93 11.15
C MET A 1 10.50 -27.69 10.28
N GLN A 2 9.38 -27.24 10.85
CA GLN A 2 8.11 -27.12 10.13
C GLN A 2 8.22 -26.00 9.09
N GLU A 3 8.16 -26.36 7.81
CA GLU A 3 7.96 -25.42 6.73
C GLU A 3 6.54 -24.88 6.84
N THR A 4 6.36 -23.73 7.49
CA THR A 4 5.12 -22.97 7.34
C THR A 4 5.13 -22.42 5.92
N SER A 5 4.50 -23.16 5.01
CA SER A 5 4.14 -22.67 3.69
C SER A 5 3.19 -21.48 3.88
N PHE A 6 3.75 -20.28 4.00
CA PHE A 6 3.01 -19.07 3.69
C PHE A 6 2.67 -19.20 2.21
N ASN A 7 1.48 -19.76 1.92
CA ASN A 7 0.91 -19.74 0.59
C ASN A 7 1.02 -18.30 0.11
N LYS A 8 1.80 -18.09 -0.96
CA LYS A 8 2.01 -16.79 -1.60
C LYS A 8 0.65 -16.10 -1.63
N ALA A 9 0.50 -15.04 -0.85
CA ALA A 9 -0.75 -14.29 -0.82
C ALA A 9 -0.88 -13.58 -2.17
N PHE A 10 -1.43 -14.30 -3.14
CA PHE A 10 -1.84 -13.75 -4.42
C PHE A 10 -3.05 -12.88 -4.11
N ILE A 11 -2.84 -11.57 -4.03
CA ILE A 11 -3.94 -10.62 -3.84
C ILE A 11 -4.65 -10.56 -5.19
N PRO A 12 -5.84 -11.17 -5.34
CA PRO A 12 -6.52 -11.17 -6.62
C PRO A 12 -7.05 -9.75 -6.82
N LEU A 13 -6.37 -8.96 -7.65
CA LEU A 13 -6.85 -7.64 -8.09
C LEU A 13 -7.99 -7.81 -9.11
N LYS A 14 -9.05 -8.53 -8.73
CA LYS A 14 -10.27 -8.65 -9.52
C LYS A 14 -11.44 -8.23 -8.66
N ASN A 15 -11.64 -6.93 -8.53
CA ASN A 15 -12.96 -6.35 -8.28
C ASN A 15 -13.00 -4.92 -8.84
N LYS A 16 -13.66 -4.76 -9.98
CA LYS A 16 -13.97 -3.45 -10.55
C LYS A 16 -15.08 -2.82 -9.73
N LEU A 17 -14.76 -1.82 -8.90
CA LEU A 17 -15.73 -0.86 -8.39
C LEU A 17 -15.45 0.47 -9.11
N LYS A 18 -16.38 0.90 -9.96
CA LYS A 18 -16.37 2.21 -10.59
C LYS A 18 -16.84 3.24 -9.54
N ALA A 19 -15.99 4.21 -9.21
CA ALA A 19 -16.40 5.45 -8.56
C ALA A 19 -15.79 6.61 -9.36
N GLU A 20 -16.62 7.56 -9.77
CA GLU A 20 -16.19 8.69 -10.60
C GLU A 20 -15.26 9.62 -9.82
N GLY A 21 -14.08 9.91 -10.39
CA GLY A 21 -13.17 10.97 -9.93
C GLY A 21 -11.92 10.52 -9.17
N ALA A 22 -11.69 9.22 -8.95
CA ALA A 22 -10.41 8.70 -8.45
C ALA A 22 -10.17 7.27 -8.98
N ASP A 23 -9.27 7.12 -9.95
CA ASP A 23 -9.06 5.90 -10.75
C ASP A 23 -8.36 4.73 -10.03
N TYR A 24 -8.41 4.62 -8.70
CA TYR A 24 -7.77 3.50 -8.00
C TYR A 24 -8.78 2.54 -7.35
N ALA A 25 -8.67 1.26 -7.69
CA ALA A 25 -9.45 0.19 -7.09
C ALA A 25 -9.05 -0.02 -5.62
N VAL A 26 -9.88 0.47 -4.69
CA VAL A 26 -9.71 0.19 -3.27
C VAL A 26 -10.10 -1.26 -3.01
N ASN A 27 -9.11 -2.12 -2.78
CA ASN A 27 -9.37 -3.49 -2.37
C ASN A 27 -9.52 -3.53 -0.84
N GLU A 28 -10.72 -3.87 -0.37
CA GLU A 28 -11.00 -4.07 1.04
C GLU A 28 -10.67 -5.53 1.40
N PHE A 29 -9.57 -5.76 2.11
CA PHE A 29 -9.31 -7.06 2.72
C PHE A 29 -10.03 -7.12 4.06
N VAL A 30 -10.99 -8.03 4.16
CA VAL A 30 -11.87 -8.21 5.32
C VAL A 30 -11.56 -9.54 6.00
N CYS A 31 -11.75 -9.60 7.31
CA CYS A 31 -11.64 -10.83 8.07
C CYS A 31 -12.52 -11.95 7.45
N PRO A 32 -11.97 -13.17 7.22
CA PRO A 32 -12.69 -14.26 6.57
C PRO A 32 -13.88 -14.80 7.38
N LYS A 33 -13.91 -14.58 8.70
CA LYS A 33 -15.03 -14.96 9.58
C LYS A 33 -16.09 -13.86 9.73
N MET A 34 -16.06 -12.82 8.89
CA MET A 34 -17.09 -11.79 8.88
C MET A 34 -18.36 -12.28 8.16
N LYS A 35 -19.52 -12.09 8.78
CA LYS A 35 -20.84 -12.30 8.16
C LYS A 35 -21.71 -11.06 8.29
N ARG A 36 -22.67 -10.91 7.36
CA ARG A 36 -23.74 -9.91 7.50
C ARG A 36 -24.90 -10.55 8.23
N GLU A 37 -25.22 -10.03 9.40
CA GLU A 37 -26.38 -10.42 10.17
C GLU A 37 -27.45 -9.34 10.06
N ARG A 38 -28.71 -9.76 9.89
CA ARG A 38 -29.85 -8.86 9.92
C ARG A 38 -30.48 -8.93 11.31
N ASP A 39 -30.48 -7.80 12.01
CA ASP A 39 -31.21 -7.69 13.26
C ASP A 39 -32.71 -7.65 12.95
N CYS A 40 -33.45 -8.65 13.43
CA CYS A 40 -34.90 -8.77 13.19
C CYS A 40 -35.69 -7.59 13.80
N VAL A 41 -35.19 -7.04 14.92
CA VAL A 41 -35.83 -5.96 15.67
C VAL A 41 -35.66 -4.61 14.99
N THR A 42 -34.43 -4.28 14.58
CA THR A 42 -34.13 -2.98 13.96
C THR A 42 -34.29 -3.01 12.43
N ARG A 43 -34.50 -4.21 11.85
CA ARG A 43 -34.48 -4.51 10.40
C ARG A 43 -33.20 -4.06 9.67
N LYS A 44 -32.16 -3.66 10.41
CA LYS A 44 -30.88 -3.21 9.86
C LYS A 44 -29.95 -4.41 9.72
N SER A 45 -29.16 -4.41 8.64
CA SER A 45 -28.08 -5.38 8.47
C SER A 45 -26.77 -4.79 8.98
N ARG A 46 -26.07 -5.51 9.86
CA ARG A 46 -24.75 -5.14 10.35
C ARG A 46 -23.74 -6.22 9.99
N ARG A 47 -22.47 -5.84 9.87
CA ARG A 47 -21.35 -6.77 9.67
C ARG A 47 -20.83 -7.20 11.04
N VAL A 48 -20.79 -8.50 11.30
CA VAL A 48 -20.36 -9.09 12.58
C VAL A 48 -19.22 -10.07 12.32
N CYS A 49 -18.17 -9.97 13.13
CA CYS A 49 -17.03 -10.86 13.12
C CYS A 49 -17.22 -11.99 14.13
N HIS A 50 -17.11 -13.25 13.69
CA HIS A 50 -17.25 -14.44 14.55
C HIS A 50 -15.90 -15.09 14.90
N CYS A 51 -14.84 -14.29 15.03
CA CYS A 51 -13.55 -14.80 15.48
C CYS A 51 -13.57 -15.06 16.98
N GLU A 52 -13.14 -16.24 17.41
CA GLU A 52 -12.95 -16.60 18.83
C GLU A 52 -11.96 -15.65 19.52
N ASN A 53 -10.84 -15.34 18.86
CA ASN A 53 -9.87 -14.33 19.28
C ASN A 53 -9.86 -13.18 18.26
N PRO A 54 -10.66 -12.12 18.46
CA PRO A 54 -10.74 -11.02 17.52
C PRO A 54 -9.41 -10.22 17.49
N CYS A 55 -8.93 -9.93 16.29
CA CYS A 55 -7.69 -9.16 16.08
C CYS A 55 -7.87 -7.64 16.19
N THR A 56 -9.11 -7.14 16.34
CA THR A 56 -9.45 -5.72 16.51
C THR A 56 -10.74 -5.62 17.32
N SER A 57 -10.92 -4.51 18.05
CA SER A 57 -12.12 -4.23 18.86
C SER A 57 -13.36 -3.85 18.03
N SER A 58 -13.23 -3.70 16.70
CA SER A 58 -14.33 -3.38 15.81
C SER A 58 -15.27 -4.57 15.63
N GLY A 59 -16.59 -4.33 15.64
CA GLY A 59 -17.59 -5.38 15.45
C GLY A 59 -17.50 -6.09 14.09
N CYS A 60 -16.94 -5.43 13.07
CA CYS A 60 -16.68 -5.96 11.74
C CYS A 60 -15.36 -6.74 11.62
N GLY A 61 -14.49 -6.72 12.64
CA GLY A 61 -13.13 -7.26 12.57
C GLY A 61 -12.15 -6.35 11.83
N ARG A 62 -10.91 -6.82 11.62
CA ARG A 62 -9.85 -6.06 10.94
C ARG A 62 -10.18 -5.87 9.47
N MET A 63 -10.13 -4.62 9.02
CA MET A 63 -10.25 -4.22 7.62
C MET A 63 -8.96 -3.55 7.19
N ILE A 64 -8.39 -3.99 6.07
CA ILE A 64 -7.21 -3.38 5.47
C ILE A 64 -7.59 -2.87 4.10
N TYR A 65 -7.50 -1.56 3.92
CA TYR A 65 -7.63 -0.96 2.60
C TYR A 65 -6.28 -1.04 1.89
N LEU A 66 -6.21 -1.86 0.86
CA LEU A 66 -5.06 -1.89 -0.03
C LEU A 66 -5.26 -0.87 -1.16
N CYS A 67 -4.34 0.08 -1.23
CA CYS A 67 -4.15 0.94 -2.39
C CYS A 67 -2.80 0.58 -3.01
N PRO A 68 -2.75 -0.35 -3.99
CA PRO A 68 -1.48 -0.79 -4.58
C PRO A 68 -0.65 0.38 -5.13
N GLU A 69 -1.33 1.37 -5.74
CA GLU A 69 -0.70 2.55 -6.33
C GLU A 69 -0.09 3.50 -5.31
N LYS A 70 -0.57 3.51 -4.06
CA LYS A 70 -0.07 4.43 -3.02
C LYS A 70 1.20 3.93 -2.35
N ASN A 71 1.49 2.63 -2.44
CA ASN A 71 2.69 2.06 -1.82
C ASN A 71 3.26 0.93 -2.68
N LEU A 72 3.91 1.33 -3.77
CA LEU A 72 4.60 0.44 -4.71
C LEU A 72 5.70 -0.40 -4.03
N ARG A 73 6.22 0.03 -2.88
CA ARG A 73 7.19 -0.72 -2.08
C ARG A 73 6.55 -1.92 -1.38
N ALA A 74 5.35 -1.74 -0.85
CA ALA A 74 4.57 -2.81 -0.24
C ALA A 74 3.97 -3.74 -1.30
N TYR A 75 3.46 -3.17 -2.40
CA TYR A 75 2.73 -3.87 -3.46
C TYR A 75 3.39 -3.64 -4.83
N PRO A 76 4.50 -4.33 -5.11
CA PRO A 76 5.15 -4.23 -6.41
C PRO A 76 4.30 -4.88 -7.51
N GLY A 77 4.43 -4.39 -8.74
CA GLY A 77 3.77 -4.97 -9.93
C GLY A 77 4.26 -6.38 -10.28
N THR A 78 5.40 -6.79 -9.72
CA THR A 78 6.00 -8.12 -9.90
C THR A 78 5.94 -8.91 -8.58
N ALA A 79 5.54 -10.18 -8.65
CA ALA A 79 5.44 -11.03 -7.46
C ALA A 79 6.81 -11.25 -6.80
N ARG A 80 6.86 -11.20 -5.46
CA ARG A 80 8.11 -11.42 -4.70
C ARG A 80 8.60 -12.86 -4.87
N GLY A 81 9.91 -13.02 -5.03
CA GLY A 81 10.57 -14.32 -5.22
C GLY A 81 10.49 -14.88 -6.64
N THR A 82 10.12 -14.06 -7.63
CA THR A 82 10.41 -14.34 -9.04
C THR A 82 11.80 -13.82 -9.40
N GLU A 83 12.40 -14.37 -10.46
CA GLU A 83 13.70 -13.91 -10.94
C GLU A 83 13.68 -12.44 -11.38
N GLU A 84 12.58 -12.01 -12.02
CA GLU A 84 12.32 -10.61 -12.37
C GLU A 84 12.29 -9.67 -11.15
N TRP A 85 11.70 -10.13 -10.04
CA TRP A 85 11.70 -9.37 -8.79
C TRP A 85 13.11 -9.26 -8.24
N ASP A 86 13.87 -10.35 -8.19
CA ASP A 86 15.21 -10.37 -7.63
C ASP A 86 16.19 -9.51 -8.43
N SER A 87 16.09 -9.51 -9.77
CA SER A 87 16.89 -8.64 -10.64
C SER A 87 16.52 -7.16 -10.44
N THR A 88 15.23 -6.82 -10.40
CA THR A 88 14.76 -5.45 -10.20
C THR A 88 15.09 -4.93 -8.79
N TYR A 89 14.93 -5.77 -7.76
CA TYR A 89 15.14 -5.37 -6.36
C TYR A 89 16.61 -5.09 -6.04
N LYS A 90 17.56 -5.72 -6.76
CA LYS A 90 18.99 -5.38 -6.66
C LYS A 90 19.28 -3.93 -7.04
N ILE A 91 18.57 -3.38 -8.03
CA ILE A 91 18.75 -1.99 -8.50
C ILE A 91 18.31 -0.98 -7.44
N ARG A 92 17.37 -1.35 -6.57
CA ARG A 92 16.81 -0.47 -5.54
C ARG A 92 17.87 0.19 -4.66
N VAL A 93 18.94 -0.53 -4.29
CA VAL A 93 20.00 0.02 -3.44
C VAL A 93 20.67 1.23 -4.10
N ASN A 94 20.91 1.16 -5.41
CA ASN A 94 21.51 2.27 -6.15
C ASN A 94 20.55 3.45 -6.24
N VAL A 95 19.26 3.20 -6.50
CA VAL A 95 18.23 4.25 -6.52
C VAL A 95 18.12 4.97 -5.17
N GLU A 96 18.06 4.22 -4.06
CA GLU A 96 17.97 4.80 -2.71
C GLU A 96 19.24 5.59 -2.35
N LYS A 97 20.42 5.11 -2.75
CA LYS A 97 21.68 5.87 -2.62
C LYS A 97 21.62 7.17 -3.43
N SER A 98 21.22 7.12 -4.69
CA SER A 98 21.06 8.32 -5.53
C SER A 98 20.07 9.31 -4.93
N ILE A 99 18.92 8.85 -4.42
CA ILE A 99 17.94 9.70 -3.72
C ILE A 99 18.54 10.30 -2.45
N HIS A 100 19.33 9.54 -1.69
CA HIS A 100 19.99 10.03 -0.49
C HIS A 100 21.00 11.12 -0.82
N TYR A 101 21.91 10.88 -1.78
CA TYR A 101 22.83 11.90 -2.27
C TYR A 101 22.10 13.11 -2.82
N PHE A 102 21.01 12.91 -3.54
CA PHE A 102 20.19 14.00 -4.07
C PHE A 102 19.60 14.87 -2.94
N LYS A 103 19.12 14.25 -1.86
CA LYS A 103 18.58 14.96 -0.70
C LYS A 103 19.63 15.69 0.12
N ASP A 104 20.79 15.07 0.28
CA ASP A 104 21.88 15.55 1.13
C ASP A 104 22.75 16.58 0.42
N SER A 105 23.34 16.22 -0.73
CA SER A 105 24.24 17.08 -1.50
C SER A 105 23.57 18.36 -2.04
N PHE A 106 22.28 18.29 -2.39
CA PHE A 106 21.53 19.47 -2.87
C PHE A 106 20.68 20.12 -1.79
N CYS A 107 20.85 19.73 -0.52
CA CYS A 107 20.17 20.33 0.63
C CYS A 107 18.63 20.35 0.52
N ILE A 108 18.03 19.52 -0.34
CA ILE A 108 16.58 19.51 -0.59
C ILE A 108 15.81 19.10 0.66
N ALA A 109 16.41 18.22 1.48
CA ALA A 109 15.80 17.77 2.73
C ALA A 109 15.72 18.87 3.82
N GLY A 110 16.60 19.88 3.77
CA GLY A 110 16.74 20.92 4.79
C GLY A 110 16.42 22.34 4.32
N ARG A 111 15.69 22.50 3.20
CA ARG A 111 15.46 23.81 2.58
C ARG A 111 14.62 24.74 3.49
N LYS A 112 14.97 26.03 3.47
CA LYS A 112 14.21 27.10 4.15
C LYS A 112 13.14 27.73 3.25
N THR A 113 13.22 27.52 1.94
CA THR A 113 12.31 28.07 0.94
C THR A 113 11.03 27.23 0.84
N GLN A 114 9.88 27.91 0.89
CA GLN A 114 8.55 27.29 0.77
C GLN A 114 7.81 27.70 -0.52
N ASN A 115 8.41 28.56 -1.34
CA ASN A 115 7.81 28.99 -2.61
C ASN A 115 7.89 27.86 -3.65
N GLU A 116 6.75 27.50 -4.23
CA GLU A 116 6.60 26.45 -5.24
C GLU A 116 7.48 26.69 -6.48
N LYS A 117 7.51 27.93 -6.98
CA LYS A 117 8.27 28.27 -8.20
C LYS A 117 9.76 28.10 -7.99
N THR A 118 10.26 28.55 -6.85
CA THR A 118 11.67 28.44 -6.47
C THR A 118 12.04 26.98 -6.25
N LEU A 119 11.18 26.21 -5.59
CA LEU A 119 11.38 24.78 -5.34
C LEU A 119 11.47 23.98 -6.65
N HIS A 120 10.59 24.27 -7.60
CA HIS A 120 10.64 23.65 -8.92
C HIS A 120 11.94 24.03 -9.65
N ALA A 121 12.34 25.30 -9.59
CA ALA A 121 13.58 25.77 -10.18
C ALA A 121 14.83 25.16 -9.53
N ASP A 122 14.84 24.90 -8.22
CA ASP A 122 15.95 24.26 -7.49
C ASP A 122 16.04 22.75 -7.79
N LEU A 123 14.91 22.10 -8.08
CA LEU A 123 14.84 20.67 -8.36
C LEU A 123 15.43 20.32 -9.75
N LEU A 124 15.22 21.18 -10.74
CA LEU A 124 15.69 20.99 -12.12
C LEU A 124 17.23 20.85 -12.25
N PRO A 125 18.06 21.78 -11.72
CA PRO A 125 19.51 21.68 -11.82
C PRO A 125 20.07 20.51 -10.99
N ALA A 126 19.43 20.14 -9.88
CA ALA A 126 19.85 18.99 -9.09
C ALA A 126 19.69 17.66 -9.86
N GLY A 127 18.72 17.57 -10.78
CA GLY A 127 18.38 16.33 -11.49
C GLY A 127 19.14 16.05 -12.79
N ILE A 128 19.95 17.00 -13.28
CA ILE A 128 20.63 16.91 -14.58
C ILE A 128 22.12 16.53 -14.45
N THR A 129 22.76 16.79 -13.30
CA THR A 129 24.17 16.48 -13.02
C THR A 129 24.39 15.01 -12.69
#